data_AF-A0A9E6FEP0-F1
#
_entry.id   AF-A0A9E6FEP0-F1
#
_cell.length_a   1.000
_cell.length_b   1.000
_cell.length_c   1.000
_cell.angle_alpha   90.00
_cell.angle_beta   90.00
_cell.angle_gamma   90.00
#
_symmetry.space_group_name_H-M   'P 1'
#
loop_
_entity.id
_entity.type
_entity.pdbx_description
1 polymer ?
#
loop_
_entity_poly.entity_id
_entity_poly.type
_entity_poly.pdbx_seq_one_letter_code
_entity_poly.pdbx_strand_id
1 'polypeptide(L)'
;MDTTTTTEPKIQKARSRLQRSQAVTQQPNTVSKPRHAAHRVSTSQKTQLSTYKYFRYSPLLLISLIHIFVLYRVLTTIDPASWKNVVIPSTYLPMLLLIVSTTFFTTSYIFLNTSRGIRFSLFVGTLFFLKFQHVVLSIPVLTALISVYSVVELISVLLSRKGDSKNKA
;
A
#
# COMPACT_ATOMS: atom_id res chain seq x y z
N MET A 1 1.87 14.34 58.82
CA MET A 1 1.54 14.91 57.50
C MET A 1 0.71 13.86 56.79
N ASP A 2 -0.60 14.08 56.86
CA ASP A 2 -1.62 13.05 56.72
C ASP A 2 -1.96 12.77 55.26
N THR A 3 -2.17 11.49 54.97
CA THR A 3 -2.72 10.95 53.74
C THR A 3 -4.23 11.19 53.66
N THR A 4 -4.74 11.77 52.58
CA THR A 4 -6.14 11.56 52.18
C THR A 4 -6.30 11.47 50.66
N THR A 5 -6.67 10.27 50.25
CA THR A 5 -7.26 9.83 48.99
C THR A 5 -8.66 10.44 48.85
N THR A 6 -8.99 11.01 47.68
CA THR A 6 -10.38 11.36 47.34
C THR A 6 -10.83 10.52 46.15
N THR A 7 -11.67 9.54 46.48
CA THR A 7 -12.45 8.70 45.57
C THR A 7 -13.80 9.38 45.37
N GLU A 8 -14.21 9.67 44.14
CA GLU A 8 -15.59 10.08 43.84
C GLU A 8 -16.31 9.05 42.94
N PRO A 9 -17.62 8.81 43.15
CA PRO A 9 -18.28 7.57 42.75
C PRO A 9 -19.14 7.68 41.48
N LYS A 10 -19.41 6.47 40.95
CA LYS A 10 -20.60 5.93 40.27
C LYS A 10 -21.65 6.91 39.72
N ILE A 11 -22.15 6.56 38.53
CA ILE A 11 -23.55 6.18 38.23
C ILE A 11 -23.71 6.34 36.71
N GLN A 12 -24.16 5.31 35.96
CA GLN A 12 -25.54 5.31 35.42
C GLN A 12 -25.86 4.14 34.47
N LYS A 13 -26.91 3.42 34.87
CA LYS A 13 -27.98 2.79 34.06
C LYS A 13 -27.66 1.60 33.17
N ALA A 14 -27.91 0.44 33.79
CA ALA A 14 -28.45 -0.75 33.18
C ALA A 14 -29.58 -0.43 32.16
N ARG A 15 -29.44 -0.98 30.96
CA ARG A 15 -30.58 -1.27 30.08
C ARG A 15 -30.57 -2.76 29.76
N SER A 16 -31.20 -3.48 30.68
CA SER A 16 -31.86 -4.75 30.43
C SER A 16 -32.80 -4.56 29.24
N ARG A 17 -32.50 -5.20 28.11
CA ARG A 17 -33.44 -5.37 27.01
C ARG A 17 -33.68 -6.85 26.85
N LEU A 18 -34.56 -7.32 27.72
CA LEU A 18 -35.25 -8.59 27.64
C LEU A 18 -35.91 -8.74 26.26
N GLN A 19 -35.64 -9.90 25.68
CA GLN A 19 -36.64 -10.79 25.08
C GLN A 19 -37.78 -10.14 24.30
N ARG A 20 -37.69 -10.28 22.98
CA ARG A 20 -38.87 -10.61 22.20
C ARG A 20 -38.56 -11.81 21.31
N SER A 21 -38.75 -13.00 21.88
CA SER A 21 -39.05 -14.20 21.09
C SER A 21 -40.32 -13.92 20.29
N GLN A 22 -40.20 -13.78 18.98
CA GLN A 22 -41.36 -13.95 18.10
C GLN A 22 -41.30 -15.35 17.53
N ALA A 23 -42.22 -16.14 18.09
CA ALA A 23 -42.86 -17.34 17.57
C ALA A 23 -42.48 -17.75 16.15
N VAL A 24 -41.90 -18.93 16.10
CA VAL A 24 -41.90 -19.86 14.98
C VAL A 24 -43.36 -20.06 14.51
N THR A 25 -43.68 -19.60 13.31
CA THR A 25 -44.80 -20.14 12.53
C THR A 25 -44.22 -21.08 11.49
N GLN A 26 -44.26 -22.38 11.79
CA GLN A 26 -44.09 -23.43 10.79
C GLN A 26 -45.32 -23.40 9.89
N GLN A 27 -45.15 -22.96 8.64
CA GLN A 27 -46.11 -23.21 7.57
C GLN A 27 -45.59 -24.33 6.65
N PRO A 28 -46.49 -25.18 6.14
CA PRO A 28 -46.16 -26.44 5.51
C PRO A 28 -45.64 -26.26 4.08
N ASN A 29 -44.78 -27.20 3.71
CA ASN A 29 -44.24 -27.43 2.39
C ASN A 29 -45.26 -27.20 1.26
N THR A 30 -45.06 -26.13 0.51
CA THR A 30 -45.61 -26.01 -0.84
C THR A 30 -44.45 -25.85 -1.82
N VAL A 31 -44.22 -26.96 -2.53
CA VAL A 31 -43.87 -27.03 -3.95
C VAL A 31 -42.81 -26.02 -4.43
N SER A 32 -41.60 -26.57 -4.56
CA SER A 32 -40.51 -26.15 -5.42
C SER A 32 -40.94 -25.33 -6.64
N LYS A 33 -40.74 -24.02 -6.56
CA LYS A 33 -40.66 -23.14 -7.73
C LYS A 33 -39.19 -23.07 -8.15
N PRO A 34 -38.82 -23.36 -9.42
CA PRO A 34 -37.47 -23.09 -9.88
C PRO A 34 -37.32 -21.58 -9.96
N ARG A 35 -36.74 -20.98 -8.91
CA ARG A 35 -36.43 -19.55 -8.88
C ARG A 35 -35.29 -19.34 -9.87
N HIS A 36 -35.71 -18.99 -11.07
CA HIS A 36 -34.89 -18.51 -12.17
C HIS A 36 -33.69 -17.72 -11.68
N ALA A 37 -32.54 -18.12 -12.23
CA ALA A 37 -31.39 -17.30 -12.53
C ALA A 37 -31.18 -16.15 -11.53
N ALA A 38 -30.23 -16.36 -10.62
CA ALA A 38 -29.49 -15.27 -10.03
C ALA A 38 -28.93 -14.42 -11.18
N HIS A 39 -29.71 -13.42 -11.58
CA HIS A 39 -29.28 -12.28 -12.35
C HIS A 39 -28.27 -11.60 -11.43
N ARG A 40 -27.01 -12.07 -11.50
CA ARG A 40 -25.85 -11.35 -11.03
C ARG A 40 -25.90 -10.06 -11.82
N VAL A 41 -26.54 -9.05 -11.22
CA VAL A 41 -26.33 -7.66 -11.57
C VAL A 41 -24.82 -7.53 -11.49
N SER A 42 -24.20 -7.62 -12.65
CA SER A 42 -22.86 -7.14 -12.88
C SER A 42 -22.91 -5.71 -12.39
N THR A 43 -22.39 -5.50 -11.18
CA THR A 43 -21.90 -4.21 -10.74
C THR A 43 -20.83 -3.86 -11.75
N SER A 44 -21.29 -3.33 -12.87
CA SER A 44 -20.53 -2.54 -13.81
C SER A 44 -20.04 -1.38 -12.96
N GLN A 45 -18.91 -1.61 -12.30
CA GLN A 45 -18.04 -0.55 -11.83
C GLN A 45 -17.73 0.24 -13.08
N LYS A 46 -18.59 1.23 -13.38
CA LYS A 46 -18.23 2.34 -14.22
C LYS A 46 -17.05 2.97 -13.51
N THR A 47 -15.85 2.54 -13.90
CA THR A 47 -14.62 3.28 -13.83
C THR A 47 -14.83 4.54 -14.67
N GLN A 48 -15.67 5.45 -14.17
CA GLN A 48 -15.52 6.85 -14.53
C GLN A 48 -14.14 7.20 -13.99
N LEU A 49 -13.16 7.17 -14.88
CA LEU A 49 -11.89 7.85 -14.73
C LEU A 49 -12.23 9.30 -14.47
N SER A 50 -12.49 9.63 -13.20
CA SER A 50 -12.59 10.99 -12.75
C SER A 50 -11.18 11.53 -12.84
N THR A 51 -10.85 12.16 -13.98
CA THR A 51 -9.61 12.89 -14.19
C THR A 51 -9.36 13.88 -13.04
N TYR A 52 -10.44 14.38 -12.43
CA TYR A 52 -10.42 15.21 -11.23
C TYR A 52 -9.71 14.55 -10.03
N LYS A 53 -9.76 13.22 -9.89
CA LYS A 53 -9.05 12.49 -8.84
C LYS A 53 -7.53 12.60 -9.01
N TYR A 54 -7.02 12.71 -10.25
CA TYR A 54 -5.58 12.88 -10.52
C TYR A 54 -5.11 14.30 -10.22
N PHE A 55 -5.94 15.31 -10.50
CA PHE A 55 -5.60 16.71 -10.21
C PHE A 55 -5.38 16.97 -8.72
N ARG A 56 -6.01 16.20 -7.82
CA ARG A 56 -5.75 16.29 -6.37
C ARG A 56 -4.30 15.94 -6.00
N TYR A 57 -3.62 15.13 -6.82
CA TYR A 57 -2.22 14.74 -6.62
C TYR A 57 -1.25 15.49 -7.53
N SER A 58 -1.69 16.59 -8.15
CA SER A 58 -0.82 17.45 -8.97
C SER A 58 0.42 17.96 -8.23
N PRO A 59 0.41 18.25 -6.90
CA PRO A 59 1.64 18.64 -6.22
C PRO A 59 2.68 17.51 -6.22
N LEU A 60 2.23 16.25 -6.11
CA LEU A 60 3.12 15.08 -6.15
C LEU A 60 3.76 14.91 -7.53
N LEU A 61 3.00 15.14 -8.60
CA LEU A 61 3.52 15.16 -9.96
C LEU A 61 4.57 16.25 -10.13
N LEU A 62 4.32 17.46 -9.62
CA LEU A 62 5.26 18.56 -9.70
C LEU A 62 6.57 18.24 -8.96
N ILE A 63 6.48 17.66 -7.75
CA ILE A 63 7.64 17.21 -6.98
C ILE A 63 8.43 16.12 -7.73
N SER A 64 7.72 15.15 -8.33
CA SER A 64 8.33 14.11 -9.17
C SER A 64 9.06 14.72 -10.37
N LEU A 65 8.46 15.69 -11.05
CA LEU A 65 9.06 16.40 -12.18
C LEU A 65 10.33 17.14 -11.78
N ILE A 66 10.33 17.82 -10.63
CA ILE A 66 11.52 18.47 -10.09
C ILE A 66 12.63 17.43 -9.85
N HIS A 67 12.30 16.29 -9.23
CA HIS A 67 13.28 15.24 -8.97
C HIS A 67 13.85 14.64 -10.27
N ILE A 68 13.00 14.38 -11.27
CA ILE A 68 13.43 13.91 -12.59
C ILE A 68 14.35 14.94 -13.24
N PHE A 69 14.00 16.22 -13.16
CA PHE A 69 14.82 17.30 -13.72
C PHE A 69 16.18 17.40 -13.02
N VAL A 70 16.21 17.35 -11.69
CA VAL A 70 17.46 17.35 -10.90
C VAL A 70 18.30 16.12 -11.24
N LEU A 71 17.70 14.93 -11.30
CA LEU A 71 18.38 13.70 -11.68
C LEU A 71 18.97 13.80 -13.09
N TYR A 72 18.20 14.31 -14.05
CA TYR A 72 18.67 14.54 -15.42
C TYR A 72 19.86 15.50 -15.46
N ARG A 73 19.79 16.61 -14.72
CA ARG A 73 20.90 17.57 -14.62
C ARG A 73 22.14 16.95 -14.00
N VAL A 74 21.99 16.17 -12.93
CA VAL A 74 23.11 15.46 -12.29
C VAL A 74 23.74 14.48 -13.27
N LEU A 75 22.94 13.65 -13.94
CA LEU A 75 23.45 12.64 -14.89
C LEU A 75 24.14 13.23 -16.12
N THR A 76 23.76 14.45 -16.53
CA THR A 76 24.32 15.10 -17.73
C THR A 76 25.47 16.05 -17.44
N THR A 77 25.50 16.66 -16.25
CA THR A 77 26.47 17.72 -15.91
C THR A 77 27.62 17.21 -15.06
N ILE A 78 27.39 16.14 -14.28
CA ILE A 78 28.31 15.71 -13.24
C ILE A 78 28.90 14.36 -13.62
N ASP A 79 30.23 14.28 -13.63
CA ASP A 79 30.93 13.01 -13.75
C ASP A 79 30.65 12.14 -12.52
N PRO A 80 30.10 10.92 -12.66
CA PRO A 80 29.82 10.02 -11.55
C PRO A 80 31.03 9.76 -10.65
N ALA A 81 32.26 9.85 -11.18
CA ALA A 81 33.48 9.68 -10.38
C ALA A 81 33.61 10.73 -9.26
N SER A 82 33.10 11.94 -9.48
CA SER A 82 33.17 13.04 -8.50
C SER A 82 32.28 12.83 -7.27
N TRP A 83 31.28 11.94 -7.34
CA TRP A 83 30.30 11.70 -6.27
C TRP A 83 30.62 10.53 -5.35
N LYS A 84 31.69 9.78 -5.64
CA LYS A 84 32.05 8.54 -4.94
C LYS A 84 32.43 8.73 -3.46
N ASN A 85 32.82 9.94 -3.05
CA ASN A 85 33.44 10.20 -1.74
C ASN A 85 32.77 11.31 -0.91
N VAL A 86 31.53 11.71 -1.23
CA VAL A 86 30.90 12.87 -0.57
C VAL A 86 30.52 12.59 0.89
N VAL A 87 30.05 11.38 1.20
CA VAL A 87 29.52 11.03 2.55
C VAL A 87 30.23 9.82 3.15
N ILE A 88 30.40 8.75 2.35
CA ILE A 88 31.11 7.54 2.75
C ILE A 88 32.10 7.22 1.63
N PRO A 89 33.37 6.91 1.94
CA PRO A 89 34.34 6.52 0.93
C PRO A 89 33.80 5.37 0.08
N SER A 90 33.97 5.47 -1.24
CA SER A 90 33.53 4.44 -2.20
C SER A 90 32.03 4.17 -2.29
N THR A 91 31.17 5.08 -1.80
CA THR A 91 29.72 4.88 -1.85
C THR A 91 29.02 5.98 -2.64
N TYR A 92 28.24 5.60 -3.66
CA TYR A 92 27.41 6.52 -4.45
C TYR A 92 26.09 6.90 -3.75
N LEU A 93 26.13 7.09 -2.43
CA LEU A 93 24.94 7.24 -1.59
C LEU A 93 24.08 8.45 -1.97
N PRO A 94 24.63 9.65 -2.26
CA PRO A 94 23.83 10.79 -2.70
C PRO A 94 23.11 10.54 -4.03
N MET A 95 23.78 9.87 -4.97
CA MET A 95 23.21 9.52 -6.27
C MET A 95 22.09 8.48 -6.12
N LEU A 96 22.31 7.47 -5.28
CA LEU A 96 21.32 6.47 -4.96
C LEU A 96 20.09 7.09 -4.30
N LEU A 97 20.29 7.99 -3.33
CA LEU A 97 19.19 8.68 -2.66
C LEU A 97 18.37 9.50 -3.65
N LEU A 98 19.03 10.18 -4.59
CA LEU A 98 18.36 10.94 -5.63
C LEU A 98 17.53 10.02 -6.56
N ILE A 99 18.10 8.88 -6.98
CA ILE A 99 17.39 7.90 -7.83
C ILE A 99 16.20 7.28 -7.09
N VAL A 100 16.39 6.87 -5.83
CA VAL A 100 15.32 6.28 -5.01
C VAL A 100 14.22 7.30 -4.76
N SER A 101 14.56 8.55 -4.41
CA SER A 101 13.58 9.62 -4.23
C SER A 101 12.81 9.92 -5.51
N THR A 102 13.50 10.04 -6.64
CA THR A 102 12.88 10.26 -7.96
C THR A 102 11.93 9.12 -8.30
N THR A 103 12.38 7.88 -8.14
CA THR A 103 11.56 6.70 -8.42
C THR A 103 10.38 6.62 -7.47
N PHE A 104 10.56 6.96 -6.19
CA PHE A 104 9.51 6.97 -5.18
C PHE A 104 8.38 7.93 -5.54
N PHE A 105 8.71 9.20 -5.80
CA PHE A 105 7.68 10.20 -6.15
C PHE A 105 6.98 9.86 -7.47
N THR A 106 7.74 9.43 -8.48
CA THR A 106 7.21 9.08 -9.80
C THR A 106 6.28 7.87 -9.72
N THR A 107 6.72 6.82 -9.03
CA THR A 107 5.94 5.59 -8.86
C THR A 107 4.72 5.84 -7.97
N SER A 108 4.87 6.61 -6.90
CA SER A 108 3.75 6.99 -6.04
C SER A 108 2.66 7.74 -6.81
N TYR A 109 3.06 8.60 -7.76
CA TYR A 109 2.12 9.26 -8.66
C TYR A 109 1.49 8.29 -9.69
N ILE A 110 2.29 7.45 -10.35
CA ILE A 110 1.76 6.50 -11.37
C ILE A 110 0.79 5.50 -10.74
N PHE A 111 1.13 4.99 -9.56
CA PHE A 111 0.35 4.00 -8.80
C PHE A 111 -0.57 4.67 -7.78
N LEU A 112 -1.14 5.83 -8.15
CA LEU A 112 -2.11 6.58 -7.37
C LEU A 112 -3.15 5.62 -6.78
N ASN A 113 -3.25 5.58 -5.44
CA ASN A 113 -4.20 4.76 -4.67
C ASN A 113 -3.84 3.26 -4.47
N THR A 114 -2.60 2.83 -4.71
CA THR A 114 -2.18 1.46 -4.34
C THR A 114 -0.86 1.42 -3.57
N SER A 115 -0.80 0.61 -2.51
CA SER A 115 0.43 0.32 -1.77
C SER A 115 1.51 -0.35 -2.64
N ARG A 116 1.15 -0.78 -3.86
CA ARG A 116 2.10 -1.32 -4.85
C ARG A 116 3.15 -0.29 -5.25
N GLY A 117 2.83 1.01 -5.25
CA GLY A 117 3.78 2.04 -5.68
C GLY A 117 5.01 2.13 -4.77
N ILE A 118 4.79 2.13 -3.45
CA ILE A 118 5.89 2.15 -2.45
C ILE A 118 6.77 0.91 -2.62
N ARG A 119 6.14 -0.27 -2.72
CA ARG A 119 6.90 -1.50 -2.88
C ARG A 119 7.68 -1.48 -4.19
N PHE A 120 7.11 -1.01 -5.30
CA PHE A 120 7.81 -1.00 -6.60
C PHE A 120 9.01 -0.06 -6.55
N SER A 121 8.86 1.11 -5.91
CA SER A 121 9.99 2.01 -5.66
C SER A 121 11.09 1.35 -4.83
N LEU A 122 10.75 0.55 -3.81
CA LEU A 122 11.73 -0.18 -3.02
C LEU A 122 12.45 -1.25 -3.85
N PHE A 123 11.73 -1.94 -4.73
CA PHE A 123 12.30 -2.95 -5.63
C PHE A 123 13.31 -2.32 -6.59
N VAL A 124 12.92 -1.26 -7.28
CA VAL A 124 13.80 -0.52 -8.19
C VAL A 124 14.98 0.08 -7.42
N GLY A 125 14.74 0.67 -6.25
CA GLY A 125 15.79 1.19 -5.37
C GLY A 125 16.81 0.11 -4.98
N THR A 126 16.34 -1.09 -4.65
CA THR A 126 17.20 -2.24 -4.33
C THR A 126 18.03 -2.67 -5.53
N LEU A 127 17.44 -2.71 -6.74
CA LEU A 127 18.17 -3.04 -7.96
C LEU A 127 19.31 -2.04 -8.23
N PHE A 128 19.02 -0.74 -8.11
CA PHE A 128 20.05 0.29 -8.24
C PHE A 128 21.11 0.17 -7.15
N PHE A 129 20.71 -0.07 -5.91
CA PHE A 129 21.64 -0.27 -4.80
C PHE A 129 22.61 -1.43 -5.09
N LEU A 130 22.12 -2.60 -5.51
CA LEU A 130 22.97 -3.73 -5.89
C LEU A 130 23.92 -3.36 -7.03
N LYS A 131 23.42 -2.67 -8.05
CA LYS A 131 24.24 -2.24 -9.19
C LYS A 131 25.36 -1.28 -8.78
N PHE A 132 25.09 -0.34 -7.87
CA PHE A 132 26.08 0.61 -7.35
C PHE A 132 27.11 -0.04 -6.43
N GLN A 133 26.75 -1.13 -5.73
CA GLN A 133 27.69 -1.93 -4.94
C GLN A 133 28.58 -2.85 -5.80
N HIS A 134 28.59 -2.67 -7.12
CA HIS A 134 29.29 -3.52 -8.07
C HIS A 134 28.88 -5.01 -8.01
N VAL A 135 27.72 -5.32 -7.42
CA VAL A 135 27.16 -6.67 -7.45
C VAL A 135 26.78 -6.97 -8.90
N VAL A 136 27.34 -8.04 -9.44
CA VAL A 136 26.99 -8.51 -10.79
C VAL A 136 25.52 -8.94 -10.76
N LEU A 137 24.65 -8.12 -11.37
CA LEU A 137 23.25 -8.47 -11.64
C LEU A 137 23.21 -9.62 -12.66
N SER A 138 23.48 -10.82 -12.16
CA SER A 138 23.30 -12.04 -12.90
C SER A 138 21.83 -12.47 -12.83
N ILE A 139 21.39 -13.20 -13.85
CA ILE A 139 20.03 -13.79 -13.92
C ILE A 139 19.63 -14.46 -12.58
N PRO A 140 20.47 -15.29 -11.92
CA PRO A 140 20.07 -15.90 -10.65
C PRO A 140 19.80 -14.89 -9.53
N VAL A 141 20.58 -13.81 -9.42
CA VAL A 141 20.35 -12.76 -8.41
C VAL A 141 19.02 -12.04 -8.67
N LEU A 142 18.73 -11.74 -9.94
CA LEU A 142 17.47 -11.11 -10.33
C LEU A 142 16.27 -12.03 -10.01
N THR A 143 16.36 -13.32 -10.35
CA THR A 143 15.32 -14.31 -10.06
C THR A 143 15.11 -14.47 -8.55
N ALA A 144 16.19 -14.51 -7.76
CA ALA A 144 16.11 -14.56 -6.31
C ALA A 144 15.40 -13.33 -5.73
N LEU A 145 15.72 -12.13 -6.22
CA LEU A 145 15.10 -10.89 -5.77
C LEU A 145 13.61 -10.83 -6.12
N ILE A 146 13.24 -11.23 -7.34
CA ILE A 146 11.84 -11.32 -7.79
C ILE A 146 11.07 -12.34 -6.94
N SER A 147 11.68 -13.49 -6.64
CA SER A 147 11.07 -14.53 -5.79
C SER A 147 10.75 -13.99 -4.39
N VAL A 148 11.72 -13.37 -3.72
CA VAL A 148 11.52 -12.75 -2.40
C VAL A 148 10.39 -11.73 -2.44
N TYR A 149 10.39 -10.87 -3.45
CA TYR A 149 9.36 -9.84 -3.60
C TYR A 149 7.97 -10.42 -3.86
N SER A 150 7.88 -11.48 -4.66
CA SER A 150 6.63 -12.20 -4.93
C SER A 150 6.08 -12.86 -3.68
N VAL A 151 6.93 -13.43 -2.82
CA VAL A 151 6.53 -14.00 -1.53
C VAL A 151 5.97 -12.92 -0.60
N VAL A 152 6.63 -11.76 -0.51
CA VAL A 152 6.15 -10.63 0.30
C VAL A 152 4.79 -10.11 -0.21
N GLU A 153 4.61 -10.03 -1.53
CA GLU A 153 3.33 -9.65 -2.13
C GLU A 153 2.25 -10.69 -1.83
N LEU A 154 2.55 -11.98 -1.95
CA LEU A 154 1.63 -13.07 -1.64
C LEU A 154 1.16 -13.00 -0.18
N ILE A 155 2.08 -12.83 0.77
CA ILE A 155 1.78 -12.69 2.19
C ILE A 155 0.88 -11.47 2.43
N SER A 156 1.22 -10.33 1.82
CA SER A 156 0.43 -9.09 1.97
C SER A 156 -1.00 -9.25 1.46
N VAL A 157 -1.20 -9.95 0.34
CA VAL A 157 -2.52 -10.25 -0.22
C VAL A 157 -3.29 -11.22 0.68
N LEU A 158 -2.63 -12.26 1.20
CA LEU A 158 -3.25 -13.22 2.11
C LEU A 158 -3.73 -12.56 3.41
N LEU A 159 -2.91 -11.68 4.00
CA LEU A 159 -3.27 -10.92 5.19
C LEU A 159 -4.44 -9.97 4.94
N SER A 160 -4.46 -9.32 3.78
CA SER A 160 -5.56 -8.42 3.39
C SER A 160 -6.90 -9.17 3.27
N ARG A 161 -6.89 -10.38 2.68
CA ARG A 161 -8.11 -11.21 2.57
C ARG A 161 -8.64 -11.69 3.92
N LYS A 162 -7.77 -11.96 4.89
CA LYS A 162 -8.18 -12.45 6.22
C LYS A 162 -8.96 -11.40 7.02
N GLY A 163 -8.62 -10.11 6.86
CA GLY A 163 -9.32 -8.99 7.51
C GLY A 163 -10.79 -8.87 7.08
N ASP A 164 -11.07 -9.05 5.79
CA ASP A 164 -12.42 -8.92 5.24
C ASP A 164 -13.37 -10.03 5.69
N SER A 165 -12.84 -11.22 6.02
CA SER A 165 -13.65 -12.35 6.51
C SER A 165 -14.17 -12.13 7.93
N LYS A 166 -13.34 -11.54 8.81
CA LYS A 166 -13.72 -11.28 10.21
C LYS A 166 -14.79 -10.22 10.39
N ASN A 167 -14.95 -9.30 9.44
CA ASN A 167 -15.92 -8.20 9.54
C ASN A 167 -17.32 -8.58 9.02
N LYS A 168 -17.48 -9.82 8.49
CA LYS A 168 -18.75 -10.35 7.97
C LYS A 168 -19.40 -11.40 8.88
N ALA A 169 -18.72 -11.81 9.94
CA ALA A 169 -19.23 -12.72 10.96
C ALA A 169 -19.61 -11.93 12.22
#